data_AF-A0A957ZU96-F1
#
_entry.id   AF-A0A957ZU96-F1
#
_cell.length_a   1.000
_cell.length_b   1.000
_cell.length_c   1.000
_cell.angle_alpha   90.00
_cell.angle_beta   90.00
_cell.angle_gamma   90.00
#
_symmetry.space_group_name_H-M   'P 1'
#
loop_
_entity.id
_entity.type
_entity.pdbx_description
1 polymer ?
#
loop_
_entity_poly.entity_id
_entity_poly.type
_entity_poly.pdbx_seq_one_letter_code
_entity_poly.pdbx_strand_id
1 'polypeptide(L)'
;DVVAMDAGWVDAALAQERRFWRNLPLVETIAIPNAAIMDMLTACARNILQAREVKDGLPEFQVGPTVYRGLWVIDGYFFLEAARFLGWDDDAARGIDVLLRRVRPNGAIEERSLDTKDTGLALATLVRQCELSGDRARLAALWPTMRRAVDYIRSLRAAALDVDPSAPEYGLLPPAFGNGGLGGVRAEYTTALWLLVGLKAVARAAGYLDLDAEQQAVQTEFDGLMQALREHATRDMGVLPDGTPYLPMLKPGSGQHHWNHEFRGTPLPWQRVNPGTATWALAHAVYPGELFAADDPLVRNFCALLDQIDDAEGVPAATGWLPYQALWTYAASFYAHVWLYAGRPDKAVDYLYAFANHAAPTRVWREEQSLAAAHLGQKIGDMPHNWASAEFIRLVRNLIVWEEDGHIHLLRGLPEAWLARGESLRLHTPTCAGAIDLDLTVDAAGAAHLQVRHAPGGLTPLAALHVHVPAWSAVTLRTVEFGGQRRAAPPSGSIDLLR
;
A
#
# COMPACT_ATOMS: atom_id res chain seq x y z
N ASP A 1 29.78 -33.67 -16.31
CA ASP A 1 30.44 -33.74 -14.99
C ASP A 1 29.44 -33.54 -13.87
N VAL A 2 29.08 -34.62 -13.18
CA VAL A 2 28.30 -34.53 -11.94
C VAL A 2 29.32 -34.20 -10.86
N VAL A 3 29.30 -32.97 -10.35
CA VAL A 3 30.09 -32.60 -9.17
C VAL A 3 29.70 -33.57 -8.05
N ALA A 4 30.67 -34.32 -7.52
CA ALA A 4 30.41 -35.19 -6.39
C ALA A 4 29.98 -34.33 -5.21
N MET A 5 28.69 -34.42 -4.83
CA MET A 5 28.11 -33.72 -3.70
C MET A 5 28.51 -34.43 -2.40
N ASP A 6 29.79 -34.37 -2.04
CA ASP A 6 30.29 -34.87 -0.76
C ASP A 6 30.13 -33.83 0.36
N ALA A 7 30.50 -34.20 1.58
CA ALA A 7 30.41 -33.30 2.74
C ALA A 7 31.24 -32.01 2.56
N GLY A 8 32.40 -32.10 1.92
CA GLY A 8 33.25 -30.94 1.65
C GLY A 8 32.61 -29.97 0.66
N TRP A 9 31.92 -30.50 -0.35
CA TRP A 9 31.11 -29.69 -1.27
C TRP A 9 29.97 -28.99 -0.54
N VAL A 10 29.24 -29.69 0.33
CA VAL A 10 28.10 -29.12 1.09
C VAL A 10 28.58 -27.97 1.99
N ASP A 11 29.69 -28.15 2.71
CA ASP A 11 30.26 -27.11 3.57
C ASP A 11 30.71 -25.89 2.76
N ALA A 12 31.32 -26.11 1.60
CA ALA A 12 31.74 -25.04 0.69
C ALA A 12 30.53 -24.27 0.12
N ALA A 13 29.49 -24.98 -0.33
CA ALA A 13 28.26 -24.38 -0.85
C ALA A 13 27.54 -23.56 0.25
N LEU A 14 27.44 -24.09 1.47
CA LEU A 14 26.84 -23.36 2.60
C LEU A 14 27.66 -22.11 2.97
N ALA A 15 28.99 -22.20 2.95
CA ALA A 15 29.86 -21.06 3.21
C ALA A 15 29.75 -19.98 2.11
N GLN A 16 29.63 -20.39 0.85
CA GLN A 16 29.39 -19.50 -0.29
C GLN A 16 28.05 -18.77 -0.14
N GLU A 17 26.97 -19.51 0.14
CA GLU A 17 25.63 -18.95 0.30
C GLU A 17 25.55 -17.95 1.46
N ARG A 18 26.16 -18.30 2.61
CA ARG A 18 26.25 -17.38 3.76
C ARG A 18 27.04 -16.12 3.42
N ARG A 19 28.12 -16.24 2.63
CA ARG A 19 28.92 -15.10 2.21
C ARG A 19 28.13 -14.18 1.28
N PHE A 20 27.37 -14.75 0.34
CA PHE A 20 26.49 -14.00 -0.55
C PHE A 20 25.48 -13.16 0.25
N TRP A 21 24.66 -13.79 1.09
CA TRP A 21 23.60 -13.08 1.84
C TRP A 21 24.09 -12.13 2.93
N ARG A 22 25.32 -12.30 3.44
CA ARG A 22 25.92 -11.37 4.41
C ARG A 22 26.49 -10.11 3.78
N ASN A 23 26.88 -10.20 2.51
CA ASN A 23 27.52 -9.10 1.78
C ASN A 23 26.56 -8.43 0.78
N LEU A 24 25.37 -8.98 0.56
CA LEU A 24 24.35 -8.34 -0.27
C LEU A 24 23.77 -7.12 0.49
N PRO A 25 23.84 -5.91 -0.08
CA PRO A 25 23.23 -4.73 0.53
C PRO A 25 21.71 -4.84 0.48
N LEU A 26 21.11 -5.25 1.61
CA LEU A 26 19.67 -5.46 1.71
C LEU A 26 18.91 -4.17 2.05
N VAL A 27 19.43 -3.42 3.03
CA VAL A 27 18.82 -2.19 3.57
C VAL A 27 19.94 -1.20 3.88
N GLU A 28 20.25 -0.31 2.93
CA GLU A 28 21.27 0.73 3.12
C GLU A 28 20.65 2.11 3.40
N THR A 29 19.38 2.27 3.03
CA THR A 29 18.64 3.52 3.07
C THR A 29 17.98 3.80 4.42
N ILE A 30 17.83 2.80 5.29
CA ILE A 30 17.13 2.91 6.58
C ILE A 30 18.01 2.35 7.69
N ALA A 31 18.17 3.11 8.77
CA ALA A 31 18.78 2.65 10.01
C ALA A 31 17.96 3.14 11.21
N ILE A 32 17.38 2.19 11.96
CA ILE A 32 16.56 2.45 13.15
C ILE A 32 17.27 1.82 14.36
N PRO A 33 17.48 2.54 15.47
CA PRO A 33 18.15 1.97 16.66
C PRO A 33 17.47 0.73 17.25
N ASN A 34 16.16 0.58 17.02
CA ASN A 34 15.42 -0.59 17.46
C ASN A 34 15.83 -1.83 16.65
N ALA A 35 16.67 -2.68 17.24
CA ALA A 35 17.22 -3.86 16.59
C ALA A 35 16.13 -4.82 16.09
N ALA A 36 15.03 -5.02 16.82
CA ALA A 36 13.97 -5.95 16.41
C ALA A 36 13.25 -5.48 15.13
N ILE A 37 13.02 -4.18 14.99
CA ILE A 37 12.43 -3.59 13.78
C ILE A 37 13.41 -3.64 12.61
N MET A 38 14.69 -3.30 12.83
CA MET A 38 15.70 -3.39 11.77
C MET A 38 15.92 -4.81 11.28
N ASP A 39 15.89 -5.77 12.20
CA ASP A 39 15.96 -7.18 11.90
C ASP A 39 14.76 -7.66 11.06
N MET A 40 13.57 -7.14 11.34
CA MET A 40 12.36 -7.40 10.56
C MET A 40 12.44 -6.77 9.17
N LEU A 41 12.88 -5.51 9.05
CA LEU A 41 13.12 -4.85 7.76
C LEU A 41 14.13 -5.62 6.91
N THR A 42 15.24 -6.04 7.52
CA THR A 42 16.27 -6.84 6.84
C THR A 42 15.71 -8.18 6.35
N ALA A 43 14.88 -8.84 7.16
CA ALA A 43 14.20 -10.06 6.75
C ALA A 43 13.23 -9.81 5.61
N CYS A 44 12.42 -8.74 5.66
CA CYS A 44 11.49 -8.36 4.60
C CYS A 44 12.22 -8.13 3.27
N ALA A 45 13.30 -7.35 3.27
CA ALA A 45 14.14 -7.14 2.09
C ALA A 45 14.69 -8.46 1.54
N ARG A 46 15.19 -9.35 2.42
CA ARG A 46 15.65 -10.69 2.03
C ARG A 46 14.53 -11.54 1.42
N ASN A 47 13.34 -11.58 2.03
CA ASN A 47 12.21 -12.39 1.55
C ASN A 47 11.82 -11.99 0.12
N ILE A 48 11.78 -10.68 -0.15
CA ILE A 48 11.49 -10.13 -1.48
C ILE A 48 12.57 -10.57 -2.48
N LEU A 49 13.85 -10.39 -2.16
CA LEU A 49 14.94 -10.75 -3.08
C LEU A 49 15.10 -12.26 -3.28
N GLN A 50 14.76 -13.06 -2.27
CA GLN A 50 14.75 -14.53 -2.40
C GLN A 50 13.69 -15.02 -3.39
N ALA A 51 12.55 -14.35 -3.44
CA ALA A 51 11.49 -14.68 -4.38
C ALA A 51 11.64 -13.95 -5.72
N ARG A 52 12.45 -12.89 -5.82
CA ARG A 52 12.69 -12.16 -7.07
C ARG A 52 13.36 -13.07 -8.09
N GLU A 53 12.78 -13.10 -9.29
CA GLU A 53 13.33 -13.84 -10.42
C GLU A 53 13.72 -12.89 -11.54
N VAL A 54 14.62 -13.34 -12.43
CA VAL A 54 14.91 -12.65 -13.68
C VAL A 54 14.26 -13.43 -14.82
N LYS A 55 13.20 -12.89 -15.42
CA LYS A 55 12.46 -13.51 -16.53
C LYS A 55 12.52 -12.63 -17.78
N ASP A 56 13.04 -13.20 -18.86
CA ASP A 56 13.35 -12.50 -20.11
C ASP A 56 14.15 -11.20 -19.86
N GLY A 57 15.15 -11.33 -19.00
CA GLY A 57 16.03 -10.23 -18.59
C GLY A 57 15.44 -9.30 -17.54
N LEU A 58 14.13 -9.26 -17.28
CA LEU A 58 13.51 -8.32 -16.34
C LEU A 58 13.41 -8.88 -14.91
N PRO A 59 13.55 -8.03 -13.88
CA PRO A 59 13.31 -8.41 -12.50
C PRO A 59 11.81 -8.51 -12.22
N GLU A 60 11.35 -9.71 -11.88
CA GLU A 60 9.98 -9.93 -11.45
C GLU A 60 9.94 -10.23 -9.95
N PHE A 61 9.41 -9.30 -9.16
CA PHE A 61 9.11 -9.52 -7.75
C PHE A 61 7.94 -10.49 -7.61
N GLN A 62 8.24 -11.73 -7.22
CA GLN A 62 7.19 -12.74 -7.03
C GLN A 62 6.53 -12.53 -5.66
N VAL A 63 5.20 -12.59 -5.64
CA VAL A 63 4.40 -12.50 -4.41
C VAL A 63 4.71 -13.65 -3.46
N GLY A 64 4.97 -14.85 -3.97
CA GLY A 64 5.41 -15.97 -3.16
C GLY A 64 6.10 -17.05 -3.98
N PRO A 65 6.71 -18.04 -3.31
CA PRO A 65 7.53 -19.06 -3.97
C PRO A 65 6.71 -20.17 -4.64
N THR A 66 5.41 -20.29 -4.35
CA THR A 66 4.58 -21.42 -4.80
C THR A 66 3.39 -21.00 -5.65
N VAL A 67 2.18 -20.88 -5.09
CA VAL A 67 0.95 -20.63 -5.88
C VAL A 67 0.88 -19.17 -6.37
N TYR A 68 1.72 -18.30 -5.82
CA TYR A 68 1.84 -16.90 -6.26
C TYR A 68 3.20 -16.58 -6.86
N ARG A 69 3.77 -17.52 -7.63
CA ARG A 69 4.99 -17.30 -8.42
C ARG A 69 4.71 -16.44 -9.67
N GLY A 70 4.35 -15.18 -9.43
CA GLY A 70 4.19 -14.12 -10.43
C GLY A 70 4.19 -12.73 -9.79
N LEU A 71 4.44 -11.70 -10.60
CA LEU A 71 4.17 -10.30 -10.22
C LEU A 71 2.71 -9.99 -10.55
N TRP A 72 1.85 -9.93 -9.55
CA TRP A 72 0.45 -9.54 -9.73
C TRP A 72 0.34 -8.01 -9.76
N VAL A 73 -0.67 -7.46 -10.46
CA VAL A 73 -0.77 -6.00 -10.68
C VAL A 73 -0.95 -5.25 -9.36
N ILE A 74 -1.80 -5.76 -8.46
CA ILE A 74 -2.06 -5.17 -7.15
C ILE A 74 -0.76 -5.08 -6.35
N ASP A 75 -0.14 -6.23 -6.12
CA ASP A 75 1.08 -6.37 -5.32
C ASP A 75 2.25 -5.60 -5.93
N GLY A 76 2.30 -5.54 -7.26
CA GLY A 76 3.35 -4.84 -8.00
C GLY A 76 3.45 -3.37 -7.67
N TYR A 77 2.33 -2.67 -7.43
CA TYR A 77 2.36 -1.28 -6.96
C TYR A 77 3.23 -1.15 -5.69
N PHE A 78 2.99 -2.03 -4.71
CA PHE A 78 3.63 -1.99 -3.40
C PHE A 78 5.07 -2.51 -3.42
N PHE A 79 5.37 -3.53 -4.23
CA PHE A 79 6.73 -4.01 -4.44
C PHE A 79 7.64 -2.95 -5.04
N LEU A 80 7.16 -2.23 -6.06
CA LEU A 80 7.99 -1.23 -6.72
C LEU A 80 8.23 -0.02 -5.80
N GLU A 81 7.28 0.36 -4.94
CA GLU A 81 7.55 1.36 -3.90
C GLU A 81 8.57 0.86 -2.86
N ALA A 82 8.39 -0.36 -2.34
CA ALA A 82 9.33 -0.94 -1.38
C ALA A 82 10.75 -1.06 -1.97
N ALA A 83 10.87 -1.46 -3.23
CA ALA A 83 12.15 -1.52 -3.94
C ALA A 83 12.82 -0.14 -4.02
N ARG A 84 12.07 0.92 -4.36
CA ARG A 84 12.59 2.31 -4.35
C ARG A 84 13.01 2.76 -2.96
N PHE A 85 12.22 2.46 -1.92
CA PHE A 85 12.56 2.82 -0.54
C PHE A 85 13.81 2.11 -0.02
N LEU A 86 14.11 0.91 -0.55
CA LEU A 86 15.32 0.16 -0.24
C LEU A 86 16.53 0.51 -1.14
N GLY A 87 16.38 1.43 -2.10
CA GLY A 87 17.45 1.83 -3.02
C GLY A 87 17.65 0.89 -4.20
N TRP A 88 16.70 -0.01 -4.50
CA TRP A 88 16.75 -0.91 -5.67
C TRP A 88 16.14 -0.23 -6.90
N ASP A 89 16.65 0.95 -7.23
CA ASP A 89 16.11 1.84 -8.25
C ASP A 89 16.02 1.20 -9.64
N ASP A 90 17.07 0.47 -10.04
CA ASP A 90 17.12 -0.22 -11.33
C ASP A 90 16.05 -1.31 -11.42
N ASP A 91 15.84 -2.08 -10.35
CA ASP A 91 14.81 -3.11 -10.33
C ASP A 91 13.41 -2.52 -10.35
N ALA A 92 13.18 -1.46 -9.58
CA ALA A 92 11.91 -0.75 -9.58
C ALA A 92 11.58 -0.15 -10.96
N ALA A 93 12.55 0.49 -11.61
CA ALA A 93 12.40 1.06 -12.95
C ALA A 93 12.01 -0.01 -13.98
N ARG A 94 12.69 -1.17 -13.94
CA ARG A 94 12.46 -2.28 -14.87
C ARG A 94 11.21 -3.10 -14.53
N GLY A 95 10.74 -3.05 -13.29
CA GLY A 95 9.46 -3.63 -12.89
C GLY A 95 8.26 -3.00 -13.61
N ILE A 96 8.37 -1.72 -14.03
CA ILE A 96 7.38 -1.09 -14.92
C ILE A 96 7.27 -1.87 -16.24
N ASP A 97 8.38 -2.30 -16.82
CA ASP A 97 8.37 -3.05 -18.08
C ASP A 97 7.69 -4.41 -17.93
N VAL A 98 7.79 -5.04 -16.75
CA VAL A 98 7.04 -6.27 -16.43
C VAL A 98 5.54 -5.99 -16.40
N LEU A 99 5.11 -4.89 -15.78
CA LEU A 99 3.71 -4.48 -15.75
C LEU A 99 3.17 -4.23 -17.16
N LEU A 100 3.95 -3.59 -18.04
CA LEU A 100 3.53 -3.27 -19.41
C LEU A 100 3.26 -4.49 -20.30
N ARG A 101 3.76 -5.69 -19.94
CA ARG A 101 3.41 -6.96 -20.62
C ARG A 101 1.92 -7.29 -20.54
N ARG A 102 1.16 -6.63 -19.65
CA ARG A 102 -0.28 -6.85 -19.40
C ARG A 102 -1.19 -5.91 -20.17
N VAL A 103 -0.63 -4.99 -20.98
CA VAL A 103 -1.42 -4.09 -21.82
C VAL A 103 -2.16 -4.91 -22.87
N ARG A 104 -3.50 -4.78 -22.88
CA ARG A 104 -4.40 -5.46 -23.81
C ARG A 104 -4.72 -4.56 -25.01
N PRO A 105 -5.14 -5.15 -26.16
CA PRO A 105 -5.50 -4.37 -27.36
C PRO A 105 -6.62 -3.34 -27.14
N ASN A 106 -7.56 -3.61 -26.22
CA ASN A 106 -8.66 -2.70 -25.88
C ASN A 106 -8.26 -1.57 -24.92
N GLY A 107 -6.99 -1.50 -24.49
CA GLY A 107 -6.48 -0.49 -23.56
C GLY A 107 -6.44 -0.93 -22.10
N ALA A 108 -7.09 -2.02 -21.70
CA ALA A 108 -6.99 -2.56 -20.35
C ALA A 108 -5.55 -2.94 -20.00
N ILE A 109 -5.19 -2.87 -18.72
CA ILE A 109 -3.94 -3.41 -18.18
C ILE A 109 -4.33 -4.37 -17.07
N GLU A 110 -4.34 -5.67 -17.36
CA GLU A 110 -4.92 -6.69 -16.46
C GLU A 110 -4.16 -8.01 -16.52
N GLU A 111 -3.98 -8.66 -15.35
CA GLU A 111 -3.39 -9.99 -15.26
C GLU A 111 -4.32 -11.05 -15.89
N ARG A 112 -5.60 -11.04 -15.49
CA ARG A 112 -6.65 -11.92 -16.03
C ARG A 112 -7.81 -11.08 -16.53
N SER A 113 -8.58 -11.66 -17.45
CA SER A 113 -9.81 -11.02 -17.92
C SER A 113 -10.76 -10.75 -16.75
N LEU A 114 -11.31 -9.53 -16.70
CA LEU A 114 -12.24 -9.04 -15.66
C LEU A 114 -11.61 -8.76 -14.29
N ASP A 115 -10.28 -8.78 -14.18
CA ASP A 115 -9.56 -8.12 -13.07
C ASP A 115 -9.52 -6.60 -13.31
N THR A 116 -10.66 -5.98 -13.62
CA THR A 116 -10.79 -4.62 -14.16
C THR A 116 -10.07 -3.55 -13.33
N LYS A 117 -10.09 -3.69 -12.00
CA LYS A 117 -9.37 -2.80 -11.06
C LYS A 117 -7.88 -2.70 -11.33
N ASP A 118 -7.27 -3.74 -11.91
CA ASP A 118 -5.85 -3.79 -12.28
C ASP A 118 -5.49 -2.64 -13.21
N THR A 119 -6.42 -2.17 -14.06
CA THR A 119 -6.12 -1.04 -14.95
C THR A 119 -5.92 0.25 -14.15
N GLY A 120 -6.74 0.50 -13.14
CA GLY A 120 -6.58 1.66 -12.24
C GLY A 120 -5.31 1.59 -11.41
N LEU A 121 -5.01 0.39 -10.87
CA LEU A 121 -3.76 0.09 -10.17
C LEU A 121 -2.52 0.30 -11.06
N ALA A 122 -2.57 -0.18 -12.30
CA ALA A 122 -1.47 -0.04 -13.24
C ALA A 122 -1.23 1.42 -13.57
N LEU A 123 -2.29 2.20 -13.86
CA LEU A 123 -2.20 3.65 -14.06
C LEU A 123 -1.54 4.33 -12.86
N ALA A 124 -2.00 4.04 -11.64
CA ALA A 124 -1.42 4.58 -10.41
C ALA A 124 0.05 4.17 -10.25
N THR A 125 0.41 2.92 -10.57
CA THR A 125 1.78 2.41 -10.51
C THR A 125 2.70 3.15 -11.47
N LEU A 126 2.29 3.31 -12.73
CA LEU A 126 3.08 3.98 -13.76
C LEU A 126 3.40 5.42 -13.36
N VAL A 127 2.40 6.16 -12.87
CA VAL A 127 2.58 7.55 -12.42
C VAL A 127 3.43 7.61 -11.17
N ARG A 128 3.11 6.82 -10.14
CA ARG A 128 3.82 6.83 -8.85
C ARG A 128 5.31 6.51 -9.01
N GLN A 129 5.66 5.56 -9.87
CA GLN A 129 7.07 5.25 -10.11
C GLN A 129 7.82 6.38 -10.80
N CYS A 130 7.17 7.12 -11.71
CA CYS A 130 7.77 8.31 -12.33
C CYS A 130 7.83 9.49 -11.34
N GLU A 131 6.84 9.66 -10.46
CA GLU A 131 6.87 10.66 -9.38
C GLU A 131 8.07 10.43 -8.44
N LEU A 132 8.30 9.18 -8.03
CA LEU A 132 9.41 8.80 -7.14
C LEU A 132 10.78 8.93 -7.80
N SER A 133 10.89 8.68 -9.11
CA SER A 133 12.16 8.78 -9.84
C SER A 133 12.43 10.15 -10.47
N GLY A 134 11.43 11.04 -10.50
CA GLY A 134 11.54 12.31 -11.22
C GLY A 134 11.55 12.20 -12.75
N ASP A 135 11.21 11.03 -13.30
CA ASP A 135 11.43 10.74 -14.74
C ASP A 135 10.25 11.22 -15.60
N ARG A 136 10.24 12.53 -15.88
CA ARG A 136 9.25 13.16 -16.75
C ARG A 136 9.30 12.60 -18.19
N ALA A 137 10.47 12.19 -18.68
CA ALA A 137 10.61 11.67 -20.03
C ALA A 137 9.97 10.29 -20.17
N ARG A 138 10.16 9.42 -19.18
CA ARG A 138 9.49 8.13 -19.09
C ARG A 138 7.98 8.29 -18.94
N LEU A 139 7.53 9.24 -18.11
CA LEU A 139 6.10 9.56 -17.98
C LEU A 139 5.49 9.95 -19.34
N ALA A 140 6.17 10.82 -20.10
CA ALA A 140 5.75 11.20 -21.46
C ALA A 140 5.69 10.00 -22.42
N ALA A 141 6.67 9.10 -22.36
CA ALA A 141 6.69 7.88 -23.17
C ALA A 141 5.53 6.91 -22.84
N LEU A 142 5.09 6.88 -21.58
CA LEU A 142 3.97 6.06 -21.11
C LEU A 142 2.60 6.67 -21.43
N TRP A 143 2.54 7.96 -21.75
CA TRP A 143 1.29 8.71 -21.98
C TRP A 143 0.32 8.03 -22.97
N PRO A 144 0.75 7.55 -24.16
CA PRO A 144 -0.16 6.89 -25.10
C PRO A 144 -0.82 5.63 -24.53
N THR A 145 -0.13 4.90 -23.65
CA THR A 145 -0.67 3.72 -22.97
C THR A 145 -1.68 4.13 -21.91
N MET A 146 -1.38 5.14 -21.10
CA MET A 146 -2.31 5.65 -20.08
C MET A 146 -3.59 6.19 -20.72
N ARG A 147 -3.49 6.91 -21.85
CA ARG A 147 -4.67 7.40 -22.58
C ARG A 147 -5.60 6.28 -23.05
N ARG A 148 -5.04 5.18 -23.62
CA ARG A 148 -5.85 4.02 -24.02
C ARG A 148 -6.52 3.34 -22.83
N ALA A 149 -5.86 3.30 -21.68
CA ALA A 149 -6.45 2.77 -20.45
C ALA A 149 -7.60 3.66 -19.94
N VAL A 150 -7.50 4.99 -20.05
CA VAL A 150 -8.63 5.90 -19.77
C VAL A 150 -9.80 5.65 -20.73
N ASP A 151 -9.52 5.45 -22.02
CA ASP A 151 -10.57 5.12 -23.00
C ASP A 151 -11.25 3.78 -22.70
N TYR A 152 -10.51 2.80 -22.20
CA TYR A 152 -11.07 1.55 -21.68
C TYR A 152 -12.01 1.81 -20.49
N ILE A 153 -11.61 2.64 -19.52
CA ILE A 153 -12.45 3.01 -18.37
C ILE A 153 -13.76 3.68 -18.84
N ARG A 154 -13.70 4.59 -19.82
CA ARG A 154 -14.88 5.20 -20.45
C ARG A 154 -15.81 4.16 -21.06
N SER A 155 -15.25 3.15 -21.75
CA SER A 155 -16.04 2.08 -22.37
C SER A 155 -16.78 1.23 -21.33
N LEU A 156 -16.19 1.00 -20.15
CA LEU A 156 -16.84 0.28 -19.06
C LEU A 156 -18.05 1.06 -18.53
N ARG A 157 -17.90 2.37 -18.34
CA ARG A 157 -19.00 3.22 -17.88
C ARG A 157 -20.14 3.29 -18.89
N ALA A 158 -19.82 3.37 -20.18
CA ALA A 158 -20.83 3.29 -21.23
C ALA A 158 -21.57 1.94 -21.19
N ALA A 159 -20.85 0.82 -21.02
CA ALA A 159 -21.46 -0.50 -20.89
C ALA A 159 -22.36 -0.62 -19.65
N ALA A 160 -21.98 -0.01 -18.52
CA ALA A 160 -22.79 0.01 -17.30
C ALA A 160 -24.09 0.83 -17.43
N LEU A 161 -24.24 1.65 -18.47
CA LEU A 161 -25.48 2.37 -18.79
C LEU A 161 -26.40 1.57 -19.74
N ASP A 162 -25.88 0.54 -20.39
CA ASP A 162 -26.58 -0.30 -21.37
C ASP A 162 -27.15 -1.61 -20.76
N VAL A 163 -27.11 -1.73 -19.44
CA VAL A 163 -27.70 -2.85 -18.70
C VAL A 163 -29.07 -2.46 -18.11
N ASP A 164 -29.81 -3.44 -17.60
CA ASP A 164 -31.09 -3.20 -16.93
C ASP A 164 -30.93 -2.17 -15.79
N PRO A 165 -31.73 -1.08 -15.75
CA PRO A 165 -31.66 -0.07 -14.69
C PRO A 165 -31.86 -0.58 -13.25
N SER A 166 -32.42 -1.79 -13.09
CA SER A 166 -32.56 -2.47 -11.79
C SER A 166 -31.34 -3.31 -11.40
N ALA A 167 -30.39 -3.53 -12.32
CA ALA A 167 -29.17 -4.29 -12.05
C ALA A 167 -28.27 -3.54 -11.04
N PRO A 168 -27.62 -4.24 -10.09
CA PRO A 168 -26.74 -3.62 -9.12
C PRO A 168 -25.62 -2.76 -9.74
N GLU A 169 -25.08 -3.17 -10.88
CA GLU A 169 -24.02 -2.52 -11.66
C GLU A 169 -24.44 -1.26 -12.43
N TYR A 170 -25.75 -1.07 -12.67
CA TYR A 170 -26.25 -0.02 -13.54
C TYR A 170 -25.79 1.36 -13.06
N GLY A 171 -25.22 2.15 -13.96
CA GLY A 171 -24.77 3.53 -13.69
C GLY A 171 -23.43 3.67 -12.96
N LEU A 172 -22.80 2.56 -12.54
CA LEU A 172 -21.46 2.58 -11.93
C LEU A 172 -20.41 1.95 -12.86
N LEU A 173 -20.30 0.61 -12.84
CA LEU A 173 -19.34 -0.17 -13.60
C LEU A 173 -19.85 -1.60 -13.79
N PRO A 174 -19.51 -2.29 -14.90
CA PRO A 174 -19.87 -3.69 -15.11
C PRO A 174 -19.32 -4.60 -14.00
N PRO A 175 -19.95 -5.78 -13.77
CA PRO A 175 -19.43 -6.78 -12.84
C PRO A 175 -17.96 -7.13 -13.08
N ALA A 176 -17.18 -7.22 -12.01
CA ALA A 176 -15.75 -7.50 -12.05
C ALA A 176 -15.32 -8.41 -10.90
N PHE A 177 -14.08 -8.91 -10.95
CA PHE A 177 -13.50 -9.69 -9.86
C PHE A 177 -12.91 -8.76 -8.79
N GLY A 178 -13.56 -8.67 -7.62
CA GLY A 178 -13.18 -7.76 -6.55
C GLY A 178 -11.84 -8.09 -5.86
N ASN A 179 -11.50 -9.38 -5.72
CA ASN A 179 -10.31 -9.87 -4.99
C ASN A 179 -10.36 -9.50 -3.48
N GLY A 180 -9.36 -9.95 -2.71
CA GLY A 180 -9.18 -9.64 -1.28
C GLY A 180 -10.40 -9.99 -0.42
N GLY A 181 -11.00 -11.15 -0.66
CA GLY A 181 -12.20 -11.60 0.07
C GLY A 181 -13.50 -11.64 -0.74
N LEU A 182 -13.52 -11.02 -1.92
CA LEU A 182 -14.65 -11.08 -2.85
C LEU A 182 -14.27 -11.87 -4.11
N GLY A 183 -14.63 -13.16 -4.12
CA GLY A 183 -14.41 -14.05 -5.27
C GLY A 183 -15.54 -13.98 -6.30
N GLY A 184 -15.30 -14.44 -7.53
CA GLY A 184 -16.29 -14.39 -8.60
C GLY A 184 -16.51 -12.99 -9.20
N VAL A 185 -17.12 -12.95 -10.39
CA VAL A 185 -17.42 -11.72 -11.11
C VAL A 185 -18.78 -11.20 -10.66
N ARG A 186 -18.81 -10.01 -10.07
CA ARG A 186 -20.00 -9.46 -9.42
C ARG A 186 -19.96 -7.93 -9.37
N ALA A 187 -21.10 -7.29 -9.14
CA ALA A 187 -21.15 -5.85 -8.95
C ALA A 187 -20.60 -5.48 -7.56
N GLU A 188 -19.60 -4.60 -7.52
CA GLU A 188 -18.77 -4.36 -6.34
C GLU A 188 -18.07 -2.98 -6.42
N TYR A 189 -17.48 -2.50 -5.33
CA TYR A 189 -16.91 -1.16 -5.22
C TYR A 189 -15.37 -1.08 -5.34
N THR A 190 -14.65 -2.18 -5.13
CA THR A 190 -13.18 -2.22 -5.19
C THR A 190 -12.66 -1.78 -6.56
N THR A 191 -13.34 -2.16 -7.66
CA THR A 191 -12.98 -1.69 -9.01
C THR A 191 -13.21 -0.20 -9.16
N ALA A 192 -14.37 0.33 -8.76
CA ALA A 192 -14.64 1.76 -8.86
C ALA A 192 -13.59 2.61 -8.12
N LEU A 193 -13.24 2.18 -6.90
CA LEU A 193 -12.23 2.83 -6.08
C LEU A 193 -10.86 2.86 -6.78
N TRP A 194 -10.37 1.73 -7.29
CA TRP A 194 -9.06 1.71 -7.94
C TRP A 194 -9.03 2.40 -9.31
N LEU A 195 -10.12 2.35 -10.08
CA LEU A 195 -10.22 3.14 -11.31
C LEU A 195 -10.17 4.63 -11.02
N LEU A 196 -10.82 5.10 -9.94
CA LEU A 196 -10.72 6.50 -9.49
C LEU A 196 -9.29 6.86 -9.06
N VAL A 197 -8.61 6.01 -8.31
CA VAL A 197 -7.19 6.24 -7.95
C VAL A 197 -6.32 6.37 -9.22
N GLY A 198 -6.51 5.47 -10.19
CA GLY A 198 -5.82 5.52 -11.47
C GLY A 198 -6.11 6.78 -12.28
N LEU A 199 -7.39 7.18 -12.41
CA LEU A 199 -7.79 8.40 -13.10
C LEU A 199 -7.19 9.66 -12.44
N LYS A 200 -7.24 9.74 -11.09
CA LYS A 200 -6.62 10.83 -10.33
C LYS A 200 -5.11 10.92 -10.62
N ALA A 201 -4.42 9.78 -10.63
CA ALA A 201 -3.00 9.73 -10.94
C ALA A 201 -2.71 10.20 -12.38
N VAL A 202 -3.51 9.77 -13.37
CA VAL A 202 -3.33 10.20 -14.77
C VAL A 202 -3.63 11.69 -14.96
N ALA A 203 -4.61 12.25 -14.24
CA ALA A 203 -4.86 13.70 -14.25
C ALA A 203 -3.64 14.49 -13.74
N ARG A 204 -2.98 14.03 -12.65
CA ARG A 204 -1.71 14.62 -12.20
C ARG A 204 -0.60 14.47 -13.24
N ALA A 205 -0.49 13.30 -13.86
CA ALA A 205 0.51 13.04 -14.90
C ALA A 205 0.35 13.98 -16.10
N ALA A 206 -0.88 14.28 -16.51
CA ALA A 206 -1.16 15.25 -17.55
C ALA A 206 -0.66 16.65 -17.17
N GLY A 207 -0.88 17.06 -15.91
CA GLY A 207 -0.35 18.32 -15.36
C GLY A 207 1.17 18.38 -15.38
N TYR A 208 1.87 17.32 -14.98
CA TYR A 208 3.35 17.27 -15.06
C TYR A 208 3.87 17.39 -16.51
N LEU A 209 3.07 17.00 -17.49
CA LEU A 209 3.41 17.03 -18.91
C LEU A 209 2.91 18.28 -19.63
N ASP A 210 2.28 19.22 -18.92
CA ASP A 210 1.68 20.44 -19.46
C ASP A 210 0.59 20.13 -20.53
N LEU A 211 -0.20 19.08 -20.31
CA LEU A 211 -1.28 18.62 -21.19
C LEU A 211 -2.66 19.04 -20.65
N ASP A 212 -2.92 20.35 -20.61
CA ASP A 212 -4.10 20.93 -19.94
C ASP A 212 -5.44 20.37 -20.45
N ALA A 213 -5.58 20.19 -21.77
CA ALA A 213 -6.82 19.70 -22.37
C ALA A 213 -7.09 18.24 -21.98
N GLU A 214 -6.05 17.41 -21.99
CA GLU A 214 -6.11 16.03 -21.56
C GLU A 214 -6.32 15.91 -20.06
N GLN A 215 -5.68 16.76 -19.26
CA GLN A 215 -5.89 16.84 -17.82
C GLN A 215 -7.37 17.10 -17.53
N GLN A 216 -7.96 18.09 -18.17
CA GLN A 216 -9.39 18.41 -18.02
C GLN A 216 -10.29 17.24 -18.46
N ALA A 217 -9.95 16.56 -19.56
CA ALA A 217 -10.73 15.42 -20.06
C ALA A 217 -10.68 14.19 -19.15
N VAL A 218 -9.55 13.95 -18.48
CA VAL A 218 -9.41 12.90 -17.46
C VAL A 218 -10.10 13.31 -16.16
N GLN A 219 -10.00 14.58 -15.78
CA GLN A 219 -10.68 15.12 -14.59
C GLN A 219 -12.21 14.98 -14.71
N THR A 220 -12.80 15.32 -15.87
CA THR A 220 -14.24 15.12 -16.11
C THR A 220 -14.65 13.66 -16.01
N GLU A 221 -13.80 12.73 -16.45
CA GLU A 221 -14.04 11.29 -16.31
C GLU A 221 -14.01 10.86 -14.84
N PHE A 222 -13.00 11.33 -14.09
CA PHE A 222 -12.88 11.13 -12.66
C PHE A 222 -14.11 11.67 -11.90
N ASP A 223 -14.49 12.91 -12.15
CA ASP A 223 -15.61 13.58 -11.47
C ASP A 223 -16.92 12.83 -11.70
N GLY A 224 -17.16 12.38 -12.94
CA GLY A 224 -18.35 11.61 -13.27
C GLY A 224 -18.39 10.25 -12.56
N LEU A 225 -17.26 9.53 -12.49
CA LEU A 225 -17.20 8.25 -11.77
C LEU A 225 -17.28 8.45 -10.25
N MET A 226 -16.69 9.53 -9.72
CA MET A 226 -16.74 9.87 -8.29
C MET A 226 -18.16 10.23 -7.88
N GLN A 227 -18.88 10.99 -8.70
CA GLN A 227 -20.28 11.30 -8.48
C GLN A 227 -21.11 10.01 -8.43
N ALA A 228 -20.97 9.12 -9.42
CA ALA A 228 -21.67 7.84 -9.42
C ALA A 228 -21.31 6.99 -8.17
N LEU A 229 -20.03 6.93 -7.80
CA LEU A 229 -19.60 6.24 -6.57
C LEU A 229 -20.33 6.79 -5.35
N ARG A 230 -20.42 8.11 -5.17
CA ARG A 230 -21.06 8.75 -4.02
C ARG A 230 -22.57 8.51 -3.97
N GLU A 231 -23.25 8.58 -5.11
CA GLU A 231 -24.68 8.30 -5.22
C GLU A 231 -24.98 6.85 -4.83
N HIS A 232 -24.23 5.90 -5.39
CA HIS A 232 -24.35 4.49 -5.08
C HIS A 232 -23.97 4.17 -3.63
N ALA A 233 -22.87 4.75 -3.12
CA ALA A 233 -22.44 4.56 -1.74
C ALA A 233 -23.52 5.02 -0.76
N THR A 234 -24.11 6.21 -0.98
CA THR A 234 -25.21 6.74 -0.15
C THR A 234 -26.40 5.79 -0.11
N ARG A 235 -26.76 5.19 -1.26
CA ARG A 235 -27.85 4.21 -1.37
C ARG A 235 -27.54 2.88 -0.67
N ASP A 236 -26.30 2.42 -0.78
CA ASP A 236 -25.91 1.05 -0.45
C ASP A 236 -25.31 0.90 0.97
N MET A 237 -25.25 1.98 1.77
CA MET A 237 -24.74 1.93 3.15
C MET A 237 -25.43 0.83 3.97
N GLY A 238 -24.61 -0.03 4.57
CA GLY A 238 -25.03 -0.90 5.66
C GLY A 238 -24.96 -0.17 7.00
N VAL A 239 -25.42 -0.84 8.05
CA VAL A 239 -25.37 -0.35 9.43
C VAL A 239 -24.76 -1.42 10.31
N LEU A 240 -23.75 -1.06 11.10
CA LEU A 240 -23.11 -1.92 12.11
C LEU A 240 -24.02 -2.09 13.34
N PRO A 241 -23.77 -3.07 14.22
CA PRO A 241 -24.63 -3.32 15.38
C PRO A 241 -24.83 -2.13 16.32
N ASP A 242 -23.87 -1.21 16.39
CA ASP A 242 -23.92 0.01 17.21
C ASP A 242 -24.56 1.22 16.50
N GLY A 243 -25.02 1.04 15.26
CA GLY A 243 -25.65 2.09 14.46
C GLY A 243 -24.70 2.85 13.53
N THR A 244 -23.39 2.57 13.55
CA THR A 244 -22.44 3.20 12.62
C THR A 244 -22.72 2.78 11.17
N PRO A 245 -22.87 3.71 10.21
CA PRO A 245 -22.99 3.36 8.80
C PRO A 245 -21.67 2.80 8.26
N TYR A 246 -21.71 1.89 7.30
CA TYR A 246 -20.51 1.42 6.59
C TYR A 246 -20.81 1.14 5.11
N LEU A 247 -19.79 1.29 4.25
CA LEU A 247 -19.91 0.93 2.84
C LEU A 247 -19.52 -0.54 2.65
N PRO A 248 -20.45 -1.46 2.36
CA PRO A 248 -20.09 -2.82 1.97
C PRO A 248 -19.40 -2.78 0.60
N MET A 249 -18.23 -3.43 0.47
CA MET A 249 -17.53 -3.52 -0.81
C MET A 249 -18.29 -4.33 -1.86
N LEU A 250 -19.13 -5.27 -1.40
CA LEU A 250 -20.10 -5.97 -2.22
C LEU A 250 -21.38 -5.12 -2.37
N LYS A 251 -21.84 -4.88 -3.60
CA LYS A 251 -23.10 -4.15 -3.81
C LYS A 251 -24.30 -5.01 -3.39
N PRO A 252 -25.33 -4.43 -2.73
CA PRO A 252 -26.58 -5.13 -2.44
C PRO A 252 -27.14 -5.82 -3.68
N GLY A 253 -27.63 -7.06 -3.53
CA GLY A 253 -28.11 -7.89 -4.64
C GLY A 253 -27.06 -8.78 -5.31
N SER A 254 -25.77 -8.64 -4.97
CA SER A 254 -24.66 -9.34 -5.67
C SER A 254 -24.19 -10.66 -5.03
N GLY A 255 -25.07 -11.31 -4.25
CA GLY A 255 -24.82 -12.62 -3.62
C GLY A 255 -23.93 -12.58 -2.37
N GLN A 256 -24.38 -13.21 -1.28
CA GLN A 256 -23.75 -13.07 0.05
C GLN A 256 -22.59 -14.06 0.33
N HIS A 257 -22.35 -15.04 -0.54
CA HIS A 257 -21.25 -15.99 -0.35
C HIS A 257 -19.92 -15.36 -0.81
N HIS A 258 -18.88 -15.43 0.02
CA HIS A 258 -17.58 -14.78 -0.24
C HIS A 258 -16.91 -15.28 -1.54
N TRP A 259 -16.93 -16.60 -1.80
CA TRP A 259 -16.36 -17.20 -3.01
C TRP A 259 -17.36 -17.48 -4.15
N ASN A 260 -18.38 -18.31 -3.89
CA ASN A 260 -19.36 -18.72 -4.90
C ASN A 260 -20.47 -17.68 -5.08
N HIS A 261 -20.30 -16.75 -6.01
CA HIS A 261 -21.31 -15.70 -6.30
C HIS A 261 -22.67 -16.26 -6.76
N GLU A 262 -22.72 -17.48 -7.28
CA GLU A 262 -23.96 -18.14 -7.71
C GLU A 262 -24.66 -18.92 -6.60
N PHE A 263 -24.10 -18.96 -5.39
CA PHE A 263 -24.67 -19.72 -4.28
C PHE A 263 -26.12 -19.32 -4.01
N ARG A 264 -27.02 -20.30 -4.03
CA ARG A 264 -28.44 -20.14 -3.72
C ARG A 264 -28.71 -20.60 -2.30
N GLY A 265 -29.37 -19.76 -1.51
CA GLY A 265 -29.67 -20.00 -0.09
C GLY A 265 -28.89 -19.06 0.83
N THR A 266 -28.83 -19.41 2.11
CA THR A 266 -28.20 -18.60 3.15
C THR A 266 -26.81 -19.17 3.47
N PRO A 267 -25.70 -18.48 3.11
CA PRO A 267 -24.36 -18.98 3.37
C PRO A 267 -24.11 -19.12 4.89
N LEU A 268 -23.33 -20.13 5.26
CA LEU A 268 -22.84 -20.30 6.64
C LEU A 268 -21.96 -19.10 7.04
N PRO A 269 -21.82 -18.78 8.34
CA PRO A 269 -21.05 -17.62 8.79
C PRO A 269 -19.62 -17.56 8.21
N TRP A 270 -18.89 -18.69 8.21
CA TRP A 270 -17.53 -18.81 7.64
C TRP A 270 -17.48 -18.87 6.11
N GLN A 271 -18.61 -18.68 5.44
CA GLN A 271 -18.72 -18.58 3.99
C GLN A 271 -19.40 -17.30 3.52
N ARG A 272 -19.81 -16.43 4.45
CA ARG A 272 -20.58 -15.23 4.16
C ARG A 272 -19.69 -14.00 4.21
N VAL A 273 -19.84 -13.09 3.24
CA VAL A 273 -19.23 -11.75 3.32
C VAL A 273 -19.66 -11.04 4.60
N ASN A 274 -18.79 -10.21 5.15
CA ASN A 274 -19.01 -9.41 6.35
C ASN A 274 -18.62 -7.93 6.08
N PRO A 275 -18.88 -7.00 7.02
CA PRO A 275 -18.58 -5.58 6.82
C PRO A 275 -17.11 -5.27 6.50
N GLY A 276 -16.16 -6.05 7.01
CA GLY A 276 -14.72 -5.90 6.77
C GLY A 276 -14.23 -6.51 5.45
N THR A 277 -15.04 -7.32 4.77
CA THR A 277 -14.65 -8.03 3.55
C THR A 277 -14.23 -7.08 2.44
N ALA A 278 -13.04 -7.30 1.86
CA ALA A 278 -12.46 -6.56 0.75
C ALA A 278 -12.23 -5.06 0.99
N THR A 279 -12.25 -4.62 2.24
CA THR A 279 -12.03 -3.21 2.62
C THR A 279 -10.60 -2.70 2.33
N TRP A 280 -9.68 -3.57 1.91
CA TRP A 280 -8.35 -3.19 1.41
C TRP A 280 -8.42 -2.13 0.30
N ALA A 281 -9.42 -2.21 -0.60
CA ALA A 281 -9.57 -1.24 -1.69
C ALA A 281 -10.05 0.12 -1.15
N LEU A 282 -10.91 0.13 -0.14
CA LEU A 282 -11.31 1.36 0.54
C LEU A 282 -10.14 1.96 1.31
N ALA A 283 -9.35 1.15 2.01
CA ALA A 283 -8.12 1.59 2.66
C ALA A 283 -7.16 2.25 1.66
N HIS A 284 -6.94 1.63 0.49
CA HIS A 284 -6.09 2.20 -0.55
C HIS A 284 -6.69 3.43 -1.24
N ALA A 285 -8.00 3.54 -1.34
CA ALA A 285 -8.66 4.75 -1.80
C ALA A 285 -8.50 5.92 -0.82
N VAL A 286 -8.49 5.66 0.49
CA VAL A 286 -8.12 6.65 1.51
C VAL A 286 -6.64 7.00 1.38
N TYR A 287 -5.75 6.00 1.44
CA TYR A 287 -4.32 6.17 1.25
C TYR A 287 -3.68 4.93 0.62
N PRO A 288 -2.91 5.05 -0.47
CA PRO A 288 -2.32 6.29 -1.04
C PRO A 288 -3.20 7.02 -2.05
N GLY A 289 -4.45 6.60 -2.25
CA GLY A 289 -5.35 7.17 -3.25
C GLY A 289 -5.79 8.62 -2.97
N GLU A 290 -5.91 8.98 -1.69
CA GLU A 290 -6.37 10.29 -1.23
C GLU A 290 -7.69 10.72 -1.92
N LEU A 291 -8.60 9.77 -2.18
CA LEU A 291 -9.87 10.03 -2.85
C LEU A 291 -10.85 10.81 -1.97
N PHE A 292 -10.67 10.73 -0.66
CA PHE A 292 -11.53 11.31 0.36
C PHE A 292 -10.68 12.11 1.33
N ALA A 293 -11.17 13.28 1.74
CA ALA A 293 -10.54 14.06 2.81
C ALA A 293 -10.56 13.28 4.14
N ALA A 294 -9.62 13.57 5.04
CA ALA A 294 -9.49 12.86 6.32
C ALA A 294 -10.76 12.93 7.21
N ASP A 295 -11.55 14.00 7.10
CA ASP A 295 -12.81 14.20 7.84
C ASP A 295 -14.06 13.71 7.10
N ASP A 296 -13.90 13.16 5.89
CA ASP A 296 -15.00 12.62 5.09
C ASP A 296 -15.79 11.56 5.87
N PRO A 297 -17.14 11.56 5.80
CA PRO A 297 -17.95 10.55 6.45
C PRO A 297 -17.54 9.10 6.13
N LEU A 298 -17.11 8.80 4.90
CA LEU A 298 -16.64 7.45 4.54
C LEU A 298 -15.37 7.06 5.32
N VAL A 299 -14.43 7.99 5.49
CA VAL A 299 -13.19 7.75 6.25
C VAL A 299 -13.52 7.55 7.72
N ARG A 300 -14.34 8.43 8.32
CA ARG A 300 -14.73 8.32 9.73
C ARG A 300 -15.49 7.05 10.04
N ASN A 301 -16.45 6.68 9.19
CA ASN A 301 -17.20 5.44 9.30
C ASN A 301 -16.29 4.20 9.16
N PHE A 302 -15.31 4.27 8.26
CA PHE A 302 -14.38 3.19 8.07
C PHE A 302 -13.44 3.02 9.27
N CYS A 303 -12.91 4.12 9.82
CA CYS A 303 -12.17 4.10 11.09
C CYS A 303 -12.99 3.47 12.23
N ALA A 304 -14.28 3.83 12.35
CA ALA A 304 -15.16 3.25 13.35
C ALA A 304 -15.40 1.73 13.13
N LEU A 305 -15.50 1.28 11.87
CA LEU A 305 -15.52 -0.16 11.57
C LEU A 305 -14.22 -0.84 12.01
N LEU A 306 -13.06 -0.26 11.69
CA LEU A 306 -11.76 -0.82 12.06
C LEU A 306 -11.60 -0.96 13.58
N ASP A 307 -11.99 0.06 14.35
CA ASP A 307 -12.00 0.03 15.82
C ASP A 307 -12.96 -1.04 16.40
N GLN A 308 -13.98 -1.48 15.66
CA GLN A 308 -14.87 -2.56 16.11
C GLN A 308 -14.31 -3.96 15.82
N ILE A 309 -13.47 -4.10 14.79
CA ILE A 309 -12.99 -5.42 14.32
C ILE A 309 -11.52 -5.69 14.66
N ASP A 310 -10.82 -4.74 15.30
CA ASP A 310 -9.46 -4.88 15.83
C ASP A 310 -9.41 -5.36 17.30
N ASP A 311 -10.39 -6.16 17.72
CA ASP A 311 -10.73 -6.43 19.12
C ASP A 311 -9.98 -7.63 19.77
N ALA A 312 -9.29 -8.47 18.99
CA ALA A 312 -8.69 -9.71 19.49
C ALA A 312 -7.14 -9.72 19.48
N GLU A 313 -6.52 -9.53 18.31
CA GLU A 313 -5.07 -9.72 18.13
C GLU A 313 -4.35 -8.46 17.59
N GLY A 314 -4.95 -7.29 17.76
CA GLY A 314 -4.39 -5.99 17.35
C GLY A 314 -4.35 -5.75 15.83
N VAL A 315 -4.98 -6.64 15.05
CA VAL A 315 -5.15 -6.52 13.60
C VAL A 315 -6.63 -6.80 13.28
N PRO A 316 -7.28 -5.96 12.44
CA PRO A 316 -8.62 -6.19 11.94
C PRO A 316 -8.81 -7.60 11.37
N ALA A 317 -9.75 -8.35 11.93
CA ALA A 317 -10.03 -9.73 11.53
C ALA A 317 -11.07 -9.83 10.40
N ALA A 318 -11.04 -10.95 9.68
CA ALA A 318 -12.02 -11.35 8.69
C ALA A 318 -12.17 -10.38 7.49
N THR A 319 -11.08 -9.72 7.12
CA THR A 319 -11.06 -8.72 6.03
C THR A 319 -10.69 -9.30 4.66
N GLY A 320 -10.08 -10.50 4.63
CA GLY A 320 -9.62 -11.21 3.44
C GLY A 320 -10.57 -12.32 2.96
N TRP A 321 -10.00 -13.39 2.40
CA TRP A 321 -10.67 -14.59 1.88
C TRP A 321 -11.37 -15.43 2.93
N LEU A 322 -10.92 -15.38 4.18
CA LEU A 322 -11.51 -16.13 5.29
C LEU A 322 -12.42 -15.18 6.09
N PRO A 323 -13.75 -15.21 5.88
CA PRO A 323 -14.62 -14.14 6.36
C PRO A 323 -15.04 -14.31 7.83
N TYR A 324 -14.36 -15.18 8.59
CA TYR A 324 -14.71 -15.49 9.97
C TYR A 324 -13.47 -15.84 10.78
N GLN A 325 -13.21 -15.04 11.83
CA GLN A 325 -12.13 -15.25 12.81
C GLN A 325 -10.81 -15.67 12.14
N ALA A 326 -10.33 -14.85 11.21
CA ALA A 326 -9.09 -15.07 10.49
C ALA A 326 -8.34 -13.76 10.31
N LEU A 327 -7.02 -13.85 10.18
CA LEU A 327 -6.15 -12.70 9.97
C LEU A 327 -5.56 -12.74 8.59
N TRP A 328 -5.81 -11.65 7.87
CA TRP A 328 -5.05 -11.23 6.71
C TRP A 328 -3.98 -10.24 7.19
N THR A 329 -2.86 -10.76 7.69
CA THR A 329 -2.03 -10.01 8.65
C THR A 329 -1.53 -8.67 8.12
N TYR A 330 -1.11 -8.62 6.86
CA TYR A 330 -0.56 -7.40 6.27
C TYR A 330 -1.61 -6.34 5.94
N ALA A 331 -2.91 -6.66 6.06
CA ALA A 331 -3.95 -5.64 6.06
C ALA A 331 -3.78 -4.65 7.23
N ALA A 332 -3.09 -5.03 8.31
CA ALA A 332 -2.63 -4.12 9.35
C ALA A 332 -1.91 -2.89 8.78
N SER A 333 -1.10 -3.06 7.74
CA SER A 333 -0.45 -1.93 7.09
C SER A 333 -1.46 -1.02 6.41
N PHE A 334 -2.37 -1.56 5.59
CA PHE A 334 -3.38 -0.76 4.88
C PHE A 334 -4.15 0.13 5.85
N TYR A 335 -4.57 -0.45 6.97
CA TYR A 335 -5.37 0.24 7.98
C TYR A 335 -4.54 1.17 8.86
N ALA A 336 -3.26 0.87 9.12
CA ALA A 336 -2.34 1.81 9.77
C ALA A 336 -2.16 3.08 8.94
N HIS A 337 -2.10 2.97 7.61
CA HIS A 337 -2.06 4.14 6.73
C HIS A 337 -3.36 4.95 6.80
N VAL A 338 -4.54 4.31 6.90
CA VAL A 338 -5.81 5.00 7.14
C VAL A 338 -5.79 5.76 8.47
N TRP A 339 -5.33 5.12 9.55
CA TRP A 339 -5.22 5.77 10.86
C TRP A 339 -4.27 6.96 10.84
N LEU A 340 -3.12 6.82 10.18
CA LEU A 340 -2.15 7.90 10.04
C LEU A 340 -2.72 9.08 9.25
N TYR A 341 -3.42 8.80 8.15
CA TYR A 341 -4.16 9.79 7.35
C TYR A 341 -5.23 10.51 8.18
N ALA A 342 -6.02 9.75 8.96
CA ALA A 342 -7.06 10.26 9.87
C ALA A 342 -6.53 10.96 11.14
N GLY A 343 -5.21 11.19 11.25
CA GLY A 343 -4.60 11.92 12.37
C GLY A 343 -4.50 11.10 13.67
N ARG A 344 -4.47 9.77 13.57
CA ARG A 344 -4.31 8.82 14.68
C ARG A 344 -3.00 8.04 14.56
N PRO A 345 -1.84 8.71 14.71
CA PRO A 345 -0.54 8.04 14.62
C PRO A 345 -0.35 6.99 15.72
N ASP A 346 -1.00 7.15 16.87
CA ASP A 346 -1.02 6.17 17.97
C ASP A 346 -1.52 4.79 17.49
N LYS A 347 -2.69 4.77 16.83
CA LYS A 347 -3.28 3.55 16.26
C LYS A 347 -2.42 2.95 15.15
N ALA A 348 -1.80 3.78 14.31
CA ALA A 348 -0.89 3.30 13.27
C ALA A 348 0.34 2.59 13.85
N VAL A 349 0.89 3.10 14.97
CA VAL A 349 2.00 2.48 15.69
C VAL A 349 1.58 1.17 16.36
N ASP A 350 0.38 1.10 16.93
CA ASP A 350 -0.15 -0.16 17.49
C ASP A 350 -0.23 -1.26 16.41
N TYR A 351 -0.73 -0.91 15.22
CA TYR A 351 -0.87 -1.84 14.10
C TYR A 351 0.49 -2.31 13.56
N LEU A 352 1.51 -1.44 13.55
CA LEU A 352 2.88 -1.84 13.21
C LEU A 352 3.38 -2.96 14.13
N TYR A 353 3.21 -2.82 15.45
CA TYR A 353 3.68 -3.82 16.40
C TYR A 353 2.83 -5.09 16.37
N ALA A 354 1.51 -4.98 16.23
CA ALA A 354 0.65 -6.14 16.04
C ALA A 354 1.05 -6.93 14.79
N PHE A 355 1.27 -6.24 13.67
CA PHE A 355 1.76 -6.84 12.42
C PHE A 355 3.10 -7.58 12.62
N ALA A 356 4.07 -6.93 13.27
CA ALA A 356 5.37 -7.54 13.58
C ALA A 356 5.23 -8.79 14.45
N ASN A 357 4.37 -8.75 15.47
CA ASN A 357 4.15 -9.85 16.41
C ASN A 357 3.49 -11.08 15.78
N HIS A 358 2.78 -10.89 14.66
CA HIS A 358 2.18 -11.98 13.88
C HIS A 358 3.13 -12.64 12.88
N ALA A 359 4.38 -12.18 12.79
CA ALA A 359 5.37 -12.85 11.96
C ALA A 359 5.76 -14.20 12.57
N ALA A 360 5.98 -15.21 11.74
CA ALA A 360 6.56 -16.47 12.19
C ALA A 360 8.00 -16.25 12.73
N PRO A 361 8.58 -17.20 13.49
CA PRO A 361 9.95 -17.07 14.01
C PRO A 361 11.02 -16.80 12.95
N THR A 362 10.76 -17.16 11.70
CA THR A 362 11.62 -16.88 10.54
C THR A 362 11.34 -15.53 9.86
N ARG A 363 10.53 -14.66 10.49
CA ARG A 363 10.18 -13.30 10.05
C ARG A 363 9.50 -13.27 8.67
N VAL A 364 8.49 -14.11 8.54
CA VAL A 364 7.63 -14.23 7.36
C VAL A 364 6.18 -14.32 7.78
N TRP A 365 5.27 -13.93 6.90
CA TRP A 365 3.83 -14.08 7.08
C TRP A 365 3.26 -15.02 6.03
N ARG A 366 2.19 -15.71 6.40
CA ARG A 366 1.28 -16.32 5.44
C ARG A 366 0.39 -15.22 4.85
N GLU A 367 -0.23 -15.47 3.69
CA GLU A 367 -1.29 -14.59 3.21
C GLU A 367 -2.39 -14.47 4.26
N GLU A 368 -3.13 -15.53 4.54
CA GLU A 368 -4.22 -15.49 5.52
C GLU A 368 -4.37 -16.81 6.28
N GLN A 369 -4.81 -16.75 7.53
CA GLN A 369 -5.09 -17.93 8.36
C GLN A 369 -6.15 -17.67 9.42
N SER A 370 -6.87 -18.72 9.81
CA SER A 370 -7.77 -18.65 10.97
C SER A 370 -7.01 -18.33 12.26
N LEU A 371 -7.67 -17.59 13.15
CA LEU A 371 -7.26 -17.43 14.54
C LEU A 371 -7.21 -18.79 15.25
N ALA A 372 -6.30 -18.94 16.21
CA ALA A 372 -6.19 -20.17 16.99
C ALA A 372 -7.51 -20.49 17.72
N ALA A 373 -8.18 -19.47 18.24
CA ALA A 373 -9.46 -19.58 18.95
C ALA A 373 -10.63 -20.03 18.05
N ALA A 374 -10.50 -19.91 16.72
CA ALA A 374 -11.55 -20.33 15.80
C ALA A 374 -11.66 -21.85 15.67
N HIS A 375 -10.59 -22.59 15.98
CA HIS A 375 -10.51 -24.04 15.81
C HIS A 375 -10.82 -24.56 14.38
N LEU A 376 -10.68 -23.69 13.36
CA LEU A 376 -10.96 -24.02 11.95
C LEU A 376 -9.72 -24.48 11.17
N GLY A 377 -8.53 -24.00 11.56
CA GLY A 377 -7.26 -24.36 10.91
C GLY A 377 -7.15 -24.00 9.43
N GLN A 378 -7.97 -23.07 8.92
CA GLN A 378 -7.96 -22.67 7.51
C GLN A 378 -6.74 -21.80 7.21
N LYS A 379 -6.24 -21.92 5.98
CA LYS A 379 -5.05 -21.24 5.49
C LYS A 379 -5.25 -20.92 4.01
N ILE A 380 -4.87 -19.71 3.62
CA ILE A 380 -4.87 -19.26 2.23
C ILE A 380 -3.45 -18.81 1.88
N GLY A 381 -3.07 -19.05 0.62
CA GLY A 381 -1.86 -18.51 0.02
C GLY A 381 -0.52 -19.05 0.51
N ASP A 382 0.51 -18.35 0.05
CA ASP A 382 1.92 -18.67 0.27
C ASP A 382 2.41 -18.23 1.66
N MET A 383 3.57 -18.74 2.04
CA MET A 383 4.35 -18.31 3.19
C MET A 383 5.85 -18.56 2.88
N PRO A 384 6.69 -17.53 2.71
CA PRO A 384 6.34 -16.10 2.81
C PRO A 384 5.36 -15.66 1.72
N HIS A 385 4.45 -14.77 2.10
CA HIS A 385 3.69 -13.95 1.18
C HIS A 385 4.28 -12.53 1.19
N ASN A 386 5.03 -12.20 0.16
CA ASN A 386 5.93 -11.05 0.13
C ASN A 386 5.24 -9.70 -0.01
N TRP A 387 3.94 -9.65 -0.33
CA TRP A 387 3.18 -8.42 -0.17
C TRP A 387 3.24 -7.95 1.29
N ALA A 388 3.22 -8.88 2.26
CA ALA A 388 3.42 -8.55 3.66
C ALA A 388 4.79 -7.89 3.92
N SER A 389 5.84 -8.40 3.30
CA SER A 389 7.18 -7.80 3.43
C SER A 389 7.25 -6.40 2.82
N ALA A 390 6.64 -6.19 1.64
CA ALA A 390 6.55 -4.87 1.03
C ALA A 390 5.77 -3.89 1.92
N GLU A 391 4.63 -4.31 2.47
CA GLU A 391 3.81 -3.51 3.40
C GLU A 391 4.55 -3.15 4.69
N PHE A 392 5.32 -4.07 5.27
CA PHE A 392 6.08 -3.77 6.48
C PHE A 392 7.13 -2.67 6.23
N ILE A 393 7.85 -2.76 5.10
CA ILE A 393 8.81 -1.74 4.67
C ILE A 393 8.11 -0.40 4.46
N ARG A 394 6.98 -0.40 3.74
CA ARG A 394 6.18 0.81 3.48
C ARG A 394 5.71 1.47 4.76
N LEU A 395 5.11 0.70 5.67
CA LEU A 395 4.59 1.24 6.93
C LEU A 395 5.70 1.86 7.77
N VAL A 396 6.84 1.16 7.93
CA VAL A 396 7.99 1.70 8.68
C VAL A 396 8.48 3.00 8.06
N ARG A 397 8.62 3.07 6.72
CA ARG A 397 8.99 4.31 6.03
C ARG A 397 7.94 5.39 6.27
N ASN A 398 6.66 5.08 6.13
CA ASN A 398 5.56 6.04 6.17
C ASN A 398 5.27 6.60 7.57
N LEU A 399 5.64 5.87 8.63
CA LEU A 399 5.63 6.40 10.00
C LEU A 399 6.70 7.50 10.21
N ILE A 400 7.80 7.46 9.45
CA ILE A 400 8.91 8.44 9.52
C ILE A 400 8.71 9.56 8.50
N VAL A 401 8.35 9.24 7.26
CA VAL A 401 8.16 10.18 6.14
C VAL A 401 6.83 9.88 5.47
N TRP A 402 5.86 10.74 5.70
CA TRP A 402 4.51 10.64 5.14
C TRP A 402 4.31 11.69 4.04
N GLU A 403 3.74 11.28 2.91
CA GLU A 403 3.42 12.16 1.78
C GLU A 403 1.90 12.31 1.67
N GLU A 404 1.41 13.54 1.51
CA GLU A 404 -0.01 13.88 1.38
C GLU A 404 -0.16 15.17 0.55
N ASP A 405 -0.82 15.12 -0.61
CA ASP A 405 -1.10 16.27 -1.49
C ASP A 405 0.06 17.27 -1.71
N GLY A 406 1.29 16.78 -1.93
CA GLY A 406 2.48 17.63 -2.11
C GLY A 406 3.05 18.20 -0.81
N HIS A 407 2.49 17.85 0.34
CA HIS A 407 3.07 18.02 1.66
C HIS A 407 3.91 16.79 2.03
N ILE A 408 5.04 17.03 2.68
CA ILE A 408 5.84 15.98 3.33
C ILE A 408 5.76 16.20 4.84
N HIS A 409 5.40 15.16 5.58
CA HIS A 409 5.32 15.15 7.03
C HIS A 409 6.37 14.18 7.60
N LEU A 410 7.32 14.73 8.34
CA LEU A 410 8.38 14.01 9.02
C LEU A 410 7.98 13.69 10.46
N LEU A 411 8.31 12.48 10.89
CA LEU A 411 8.13 11.95 12.25
C LEU A 411 6.66 11.88 12.74
N ARG A 412 5.69 11.95 11.82
CA ARG A 412 4.25 11.97 12.13
C ARG A 412 3.81 10.77 12.95
N GLY A 413 4.36 9.59 12.66
CA GLY A 413 4.08 8.34 13.35
C GLY A 413 5.31 7.70 13.99
N LEU A 414 6.38 8.47 14.28
CA LEU A 414 7.62 7.88 14.80
C LEU A 414 7.40 7.26 16.19
N PRO A 415 7.57 5.94 16.36
CA PRO A 415 7.44 5.30 17.67
C PRO A 415 8.54 5.78 18.62
N GLU A 416 8.17 6.16 19.85
CA GLU A 416 9.15 6.56 20.87
C GLU A 416 10.14 5.44 21.18
N ALA A 417 9.71 4.18 21.14
CA ALA A 417 10.55 3.01 21.37
C ALA A 417 11.67 2.81 20.33
N TRP A 418 11.72 3.64 19.27
CA TRP A 418 12.83 3.67 18.31
C TRP A 418 13.92 4.66 18.69
N LEU A 419 13.66 5.49 19.70
CA LEU A 419 14.59 6.51 20.19
C LEU A 419 15.35 5.97 21.40
N ALA A 420 16.61 5.60 21.17
CA ALA A 420 17.53 5.20 22.23
C ALA A 420 18.56 6.31 22.47
N ARG A 421 18.89 6.56 23.74
CA ARG A 421 19.90 7.56 24.12
C ARG A 421 21.27 7.13 23.62
N GLY A 422 22.00 8.05 22.99
CA GLY A 422 23.31 7.79 22.38
C GLY A 422 23.25 7.16 21.00
N GLU A 423 22.05 6.94 20.44
CA GLU A 423 21.84 6.30 19.15
C GLU A 423 21.30 7.30 18.11
N SER A 424 21.29 6.89 16.83
CA SER A 424 20.72 7.69 15.75
C SER A 424 19.81 6.88 14.83
N LEU A 425 18.73 7.53 14.38
CA LEU A 425 17.89 7.06 13.29
C LEU A 425 18.28 7.79 12.01
N ARG A 426 18.53 7.03 10.94
CA ARG A 426 18.85 7.59 9.61
C ARG A 426 17.91 7.03 8.56
N LEU A 427 17.50 7.88 7.63
CA LEU A 427 16.65 7.51 6.51
C LEU A 427 17.03 8.32 5.28
N HIS A 428 17.23 7.63 4.16
CA HIS A 428 17.25 8.17 2.81
C HIS A 428 16.05 7.59 2.07
N THR A 429 15.14 8.40 1.55
CA THR A 429 13.98 7.88 0.79
C THR A 429 13.60 8.82 -0.34
N PRO A 430 13.25 8.30 -1.53
CA PRO A 430 12.55 9.10 -2.52
C PRO A 430 11.15 9.48 -2.02
N THR A 431 10.63 10.59 -2.53
CA THR A 431 9.25 11.06 -2.38
C THR A 431 8.78 11.62 -3.72
N CYS A 432 7.48 11.87 -3.88
CA CYS A 432 6.92 12.50 -5.09
C CYS A 432 7.48 13.90 -5.36
N ALA A 433 8.03 14.56 -4.33
CA ALA A 433 8.60 15.91 -4.41
C ALA A 433 10.14 15.95 -4.30
N GLY A 434 10.81 14.79 -4.41
CA GLY A 434 12.27 14.66 -4.32
C GLY A 434 12.73 13.89 -3.08
N ALA A 435 14.01 13.53 -3.01
CA ALA A 435 14.51 12.68 -1.94
C ALA A 435 14.65 13.43 -0.62
N ILE A 436 14.42 12.73 0.49
CA ILE A 436 14.64 13.21 1.85
C ILE A 436 15.77 12.40 2.48
N ASP A 437 16.78 13.11 2.96
CA ASP A 437 17.76 12.60 3.92
C ASP A 437 17.41 13.10 5.31
N LEU A 438 17.35 12.18 6.27
CA LEU A 438 17.00 12.45 7.65
C LEU A 438 18.02 11.78 8.58
N ASP A 439 18.58 12.55 9.51
CA ASP A 439 19.38 12.05 10.62
C ASP A 439 18.83 12.61 11.94
N LEU A 440 18.29 11.72 12.78
CA LEU A 440 17.78 12.04 14.11
C LEU A 440 18.70 11.41 15.15
N THR A 441 19.50 12.25 15.81
CA THR A 441 20.41 11.84 16.88
C THR A 441 19.78 12.10 18.23
N VAL A 442 19.94 11.19 19.20
CA VAL A 442 19.52 11.39 20.58
C VAL A 442 20.75 11.32 21.47
N ASP A 443 21.04 12.37 22.24
CA ASP A 443 22.20 12.37 23.13
C ASP A 443 21.96 11.53 24.41
N ALA A 444 23.00 11.41 25.23
CA ALA A 444 22.93 10.67 26.50
C ALA A 444 21.95 11.28 27.52
N ALA A 445 21.60 12.57 27.38
CA ALA A 445 20.64 13.27 28.22
C ALA A 445 19.19 13.15 27.71
N GLY A 446 18.97 12.57 26.54
CA GLY A 446 17.65 12.47 25.90
C GLY A 446 17.26 13.71 25.10
N ALA A 447 18.19 14.60 24.78
CA ALA A 447 17.95 15.66 23.82
C ALA A 447 18.13 15.13 22.39
N ALA A 448 17.10 15.29 21.56
CA ALA A 448 17.13 14.89 20.16
C ALA A 448 17.44 16.08 19.23
N HIS A 449 18.21 15.81 18.19
CA HIS A 449 18.59 16.75 17.15
C HIS A 449 18.31 16.14 15.78
N LEU A 450 17.44 16.80 15.01
CA LEU A 450 17.06 16.38 13.67
C LEU A 450 17.81 17.20 12.62
N GLN A 451 18.52 16.55 11.72
CA GLN A 451 19.02 17.13 10.48
C GLN A 451 18.19 16.61 9.32
N VAL A 452 17.70 17.53 8.48
CA VAL A 452 16.92 17.21 7.28
C VAL A 452 17.60 17.84 6.06
N ARG A 453 17.74 17.05 5.00
CA ARG A 453 18.08 17.56 3.66
C ARG A 453 17.01 17.11 2.69
N HIS A 454 16.62 18.03 1.82
CA HIS A 454 15.71 17.74 0.72
C HIS A 454 16.50 17.94 -0.57
N ALA A 455 16.56 16.88 -1.39
CA ALA A 455 17.12 16.93 -2.72
C ALA A 455 15.95 17.05 -3.72
N PRO A 456 15.73 18.24 -4.32
CA PRO A 456 14.69 18.41 -5.32
C PRO A 456 14.89 17.44 -6.49
N GLY A 457 13.80 17.01 -7.12
CA GLY A 457 13.88 16.09 -8.25
C GLY A 457 12.62 15.28 -8.51
N GLY A 458 11.66 15.27 -7.58
CA GLY A 458 10.34 14.68 -7.83
C GLY A 458 9.50 15.51 -8.79
N LEU A 459 8.47 14.88 -9.37
CA LEU A 459 7.55 15.55 -10.30
C LEU A 459 6.55 16.47 -9.61
N THR A 460 6.22 16.20 -8.35
CA THR A 460 5.29 17.00 -7.56
C THR A 460 6.04 18.19 -6.94
N PRO A 461 5.55 19.43 -7.10
CA PRO A 461 6.08 20.56 -6.34
C PRO A 461 5.89 20.36 -4.84
N LEU A 462 6.93 20.63 -4.04
CA LEU A 462 6.84 20.57 -2.58
C LEU A 462 6.08 21.80 -2.05
N ALA A 463 4.87 21.59 -1.53
CA ALA A 463 4.03 22.66 -0.97
C ALA A 463 4.45 23.04 0.46
N ALA A 464 4.77 22.05 1.29
CA ALA A 464 5.24 22.25 2.66
C ALA A 464 6.07 21.06 3.14
N LEU A 465 6.99 21.31 4.09
CA LEU A 465 7.79 20.29 4.74
C LEU A 465 7.60 20.38 6.26
N HIS A 466 6.69 19.57 6.78
CA HIS A 466 6.32 19.59 8.19
C HIS A 466 7.18 18.62 8.99
N VAL A 467 7.77 19.08 10.10
CA VAL A 467 8.30 18.20 11.16
C VAL A 467 7.30 18.17 12.29
N HIS A 468 6.79 16.98 12.61
CA HIS A 468 5.99 16.76 13.79
C HIS A 468 6.89 16.58 15.00
N VAL A 469 6.49 17.15 16.13
CA VAL A 469 7.15 17.02 17.43
C VAL A 469 6.22 16.24 18.35
N PRO A 470 6.34 14.89 18.36
CA PRO A 470 5.51 14.08 19.23
C PRO A 470 5.86 14.35 20.70
N ALA A 471 4.87 14.18 21.57
CA ALA A 471 5.06 14.28 23.01
C ALA A 471 5.73 12.99 23.55
N TRP A 472 7.00 12.78 23.22
CA TRP A 472 7.79 11.68 23.75
C TRP A 472 8.03 11.87 25.26
N SER A 473 7.88 10.80 26.02
CA SER A 473 8.03 10.81 27.48
C SER A 473 9.49 10.88 27.94
N ALA A 474 10.41 10.25 27.21
CA ALA A 474 11.81 10.05 27.61
C ALA A 474 12.82 10.88 26.80
N VAL A 475 12.39 11.44 25.67
CA VAL A 475 13.21 12.19 24.70
C VAL A 475 12.54 13.51 24.40
N THR A 476 13.33 14.56 24.15
CA THR A 476 12.80 15.87 23.74
C THR A 476 13.52 16.33 22.49
N LEU A 477 12.78 16.56 21.40
CA LEU A 477 13.35 17.22 20.23
C LEU A 477 13.74 18.65 20.61
N ARG A 478 15.04 18.96 20.52
CA ARG A 478 15.58 20.27 20.87
C ARG A 478 15.79 21.15 19.66
N THR A 479 16.30 20.57 18.57
CA THR A 479 16.64 21.36 17.38
C THR A 479 16.32 20.62 16.11
N VAL A 480 15.93 21.38 15.10
CA VAL A 480 15.81 20.94 13.72
C VAL A 480 16.75 21.77 12.85
N GLU A 481 17.51 21.11 11.99
CA GLU A 481 18.39 21.74 11.01
C GLU A 481 17.89 21.44 9.59
N PHE A 482 17.72 22.50 8.79
CA PHE A 482 17.32 22.42 7.38
C PHE A 482 17.93 23.58 6.61
N GLY A 483 18.45 23.32 5.40
CA GLY A 483 19.08 24.35 4.56
C GLY A 483 20.29 25.05 5.22
N GLY A 484 21.01 24.35 6.11
CA GLY A 484 22.11 24.92 6.88
C GLY A 484 21.69 25.85 8.04
N GLN A 485 20.38 25.98 8.30
CA GLN A 485 19.85 26.76 9.41
C GLN A 485 19.38 25.82 10.53
N ARG A 486 19.84 26.08 11.76
CA ARG A 486 19.41 25.36 12.95
C ARG A 486 18.38 26.18 13.73
N ARG A 487 17.24 25.57 14.05
CA ARG A 487 16.12 26.19 14.78
C ARG A 487 15.81 25.38 16.03
N ALA A 488 15.32 26.04 17.08
CA ALA A 488 14.78 25.35 18.25
C ALA A 488 13.43 24.71 17.89
N ALA A 489 13.20 23.47 18.33
CA ALA A 489 11.91 22.82 18.16
C ALA A 489 10.91 23.30 19.23
N PRO A 490 9.62 23.46 18.90
CA PRO A 490 8.59 23.73 19.88
C PRO A 490 8.43 22.53 20.83
N PRO A 491 7.84 22.72 22.02
CA PRO A 491 7.59 21.62 22.95
C PRO A 491 6.64 20.53 22.39
N SER A 492 5.74 20.91 21.49
CA SER A 492 4.76 20.02 20.84
C SER A 492 4.22 20.66 19.56
N GLY A 493 3.61 19.87 18.69
CA GLY A 493 2.94 20.35 17.47
C GLY A 493 3.78 20.08 16.22
N SER A 494 3.78 21.02 15.28
CA SER A 494 4.53 20.87 14.03
C SER A 494 5.23 22.16 13.60
N ILE A 495 6.36 22.03 12.89
CA ILE A 495 7.10 23.13 12.28
C ILE A 495 7.06 22.94 10.77
N ASP A 496 6.75 23.97 9.99
CA ASP A 496 7.00 23.98 8.54
C ASP A 496 8.43 24.49 8.29
N LEU A 497 9.27 23.70 7.64
CA LEU A 497 10.68 24.01 7.39
C LEU A 497 10.90 24.93 6.18
N LEU A 498 9.88 25.13 5.33
CA LEU A 498 9.97 26.03 4.17
C LEU A 498 9.62 27.48 4.51
N ARG A 499 9.05 27.73 5.70
CA ARG A 499 8.67 29.04 6.22
C ARG A 499 9.57 29.39 7.40
#